data_AF-A0A538NLN5-F1
#
_entry.id   AF-A0A538NLN5-F1
#
_cell.length_a   1.000
_cell.length_b   1.000
_cell.length_c   1.000
_cell.angle_alpha   90.00
_cell.angle_beta   90.00
_cell.angle_gamma   90.00
#
_symmetry.space_group_name_H-M   'P 1'
#
loop_
_entity.id
_entity.type
_entity.pdbx_description
1 polymer ?
#
loop_
_entity_poly.entity_id
_entity_poly.type
_entity_poly.pdbx_seq_one_letter_code
_entity_poly.pdbx_strand_id
1 'polypeptide(L)'
;MPTAPPPSRDVALETRVFWERFKKEIIGALVIVLLAVSAFTGYRFYSDRRAAAASALLASAKDAQEYQQVIARYANTPAAADAYLLLSEAQRSEKKFAEANTMLQ
;
A
#
# COMPACT_ATOMS: atom_id res chain seq x y z
N MET A 1 35.33 -8.53 57.80
CA MET A 1 33.98 -9.09 57.60
C MET A 1 34.05 -10.03 56.41
N PRO A 2 33.55 -11.27 56.48
CA PRO A 2 33.45 -12.12 55.30
C PRO A 2 32.34 -11.57 54.41
N THR A 3 32.70 -10.97 53.28
CA THR A 3 31.75 -10.61 52.23
C THR A 3 31.33 -11.89 51.53
N ALA A 4 30.04 -12.18 51.53
CA ALA A 4 29.49 -13.32 50.79
C ALA A 4 30.01 -13.32 49.34
N PRO A 5 30.36 -14.49 48.78
CA PRO A 5 30.79 -14.56 47.39
C PRO A 5 29.69 -14.00 46.48
N PRO A 6 30.06 -13.28 45.40
CA PRO A 6 29.08 -12.71 44.49
C PRO A 6 28.17 -13.82 43.95
N PRO A 7 26.85 -13.59 43.84
CA PRO A 7 25.91 -14.60 43.37
C PRO A 7 26.38 -15.11 42.01
N SER A 8 26.58 -16.42 41.91
CA SER A 8 26.91 -17.08 40.65
C SER A 8 25.79 -16.82 39.65
N ARG A 9 26.10 -16.12 38.56
CA ARG A 9 25.21 -15.90 37.41
C ARG A 9 24.98 -17.21 36.69
N ASP A 10 24.01 -17.96 37.17
CA ASP A 10 23.62 -19.23 36.57
C ASP A 10 22.63 -18.94 35.43
N VAL A 11 23.18 -18.67 34.23
CA VAL A 11 22.44 -18.19 33.05
C VAL A 11 21.29 -19.13 32.67
N ALA A 12 21.45 -20.44 32.91
CA ALA A 12 20.41 -21.43 32.66
C ALA A 12 19.19 -21.26 33.57
N LEU A 13 19.39 -20.85 34.82
CA LEU A 13 18.33 -20.54 35.77
C LEU A 13 17.66 -19.21 35.44
N GLU A 14 18.44 -18.17 35.16
CA GLU A 14 17.92 -16.85 34.77
C GLU A 14 17.06 -16.94 33.50
N THR A 15 17.48 -17.74 32.52
CA THR A 15 16.72 -17.96 31.27
C THR A 15 15.40 -18.68 31.53
N ARG A 16 15.36 -19.69 32.42
CA ARG A 16 14.11 -20.39 32.76
C ARG A 16 13.13 -19.49 33.49
N VAL A 17 13.61 -18.72 34.46
CA VAL A 17 12.78 -17.77 35.22
C VAL A 17 12.25 -16.66 34.32
N PHE A 18 13.10 -16.15 33.41
CA PHE A 18 12.69 -15.20 32.39
C PHE A 18 11.61 -15.80 31.49
N TRP A 19 11.81 -17.01 30.98
CA TRP A 19 10.83 -17.68 30.12
C TRP A 19 9.50 -17.90 30.82
N GLU A 20 9.48 -18.37 32.07
CA GLU A 20 8.24 -18.55 32.81
C GLU A 20 7.48 -17.24 33.03
N ARG A 21 8.21 -16.16 33.31
CA ARG A 21 7.63 -14.83 33.54
C ARG A 21 7.11 -14.20 32.25
N PHE A 22 7.88 -14.27 31.15
CA PHE A 22 7.61 -13.52 29.93
C PHE A 22 6.94 -14.32 28.81
N LYS A 23 6.80 -15.66 28.90
CA LYS A 23 6.21 -16.48 27.83
C LYS A 23 4.86 -15.95 27.34
N LYS A 24 4.00 -15.48 28.26
CA LYS A 24 2.65 -15.01 27.91
C LYS A 24 2.70 -13.69 27.14
N GLU A 25 3.57 -12.77 27.57
CA GLU A 25 3.77 -11.49 26.90
C GLU A 25 4.43 -11.69 25.53
N ILE A 26 5.44 -12.56 25.44
CA ILE A 26 6.10 -12.90 24.18
C ILE A 26 5.10 -13.52 23.19
N ILE A 27 4.28 -14.48 23.63
CA ILE A 27 3.25 -15.09 22.80
C ILE A 27 2.22 -14.04 22.37
N GLY A 28 1.77 -13.19 23.29
CA GLY A 28 0.85 -12.09 22.98
C GLY A 28 1.42 -11.14 21.92
N ALA A 29 2.66 -10.71 22.09
CA ALA A 29 3.36 -9.87 21.12
C ALA A 29 3.51 -10.57 19.77
N LEU A 30 3.85 -11.86 19.76
CA LEU A 30 3.94 -12.67 18.53
C LEU A 30 2.60 -12.72 17.78
N VAL A 31 1.50 -12.92 18.50
CA VAL A 31 0.15 -12.92 17.91
C VAL A 31 -0.18 -11.55 17.32
N ILE A 32 0.12 -10.46 18.04
CA ILE A 32 -0.11 -9.09 17.53
C ILE A 32 0.71 -8.84 16.26
N VAL A 33 2.00 -9.23 16.26
CA VAL A 33 2.87 -9.08 15.08
C VAL A 33 2.34 -9.90 13.91
N LEU A 34 1.91 -11.15 14.14
CA LEU A 34 1.28 -11.98 13.11
C LEU A 34 0.04 -11.32 12.52
N LEU A 35 -0.86 -10.83 13.36
CA LEU A 35 -2.07 -10.14 12.90
C LEU A 35 -1.74 -8.87 12.10
N ALA A 36 -0.77 -8.08 12.56
CA ALA A 36 -0.32 -6.88 11.87
C ALA A 36 0.26 -7.22 10.48
N VAL A 37 1.11 -8.24 10.38
CA VAL A 37 1.68 -8.69 9.11
C VAL A 37 0.61 -9.23 8.18
N SER A 38 -0.33 -10.04 8.69
CA SER A 38 -1.43 -10.57 7.88
C SER A 38 -2.34 -9.46 7.35
N ALA A 39 -2.73 -8.51 8.20
CA ALA A 39 -3.54 -7.36 7.81
C ALA A 39 -2.80 -6.47 6.80
N PHE A 40 -1.53 -6.17 7.05
CA PHE A 40 -0.71 -5.38 6.14
C PHE A 40 -0.51 -6.06 4.78
N THR A 41 -0.23 -7.37 4.78
CA THR A 41 -0.04 -8.15 3.54
C THR A 41 -1.34 -8.22 2.75
N GLY A 42 -2.48 -8.47 3.42
CA GLY A 42 -3.79 -8.49 2.77
C GLY A 42 -4.15 -7.13 2.16
N TYR A 43 -3.95 -6.06 2.93
CA TYR A 43 -4.17 -4.69 2.45
C TYR A 43 -3.28 -4.35 1.26
N ARG A 44 -1.98 -4.65 1.36
CA ARG A 44 -1.00 -4.35 0.31
C ARG A 44 -1.28 -5.16 -0.95
N PHE A 45 -1.59 -6.45 -0.83
CA PHE A 45 -1.91 -7.29 -1.98
C PHE A 45 -3.20 -6.83 -2.70
N TYR A 46 -4.22 -6.41 -1.95
CA TYR A 46 -5.43 -5.85 -2.53
C TYR A 46 -5.15 -4.52 -3.25
N SER A 47 -4.36 -3.64 -2.64
CA SER A 47 -3.96 -2.36 -3.23
C SER A 47 -3.11 -2.55 -4.49
N ASP A 48 -2.13 -3.46 -4.47
CA ASP A 48 -1.26 -3.76 -5.61
C ASP A 48 -2.07 -4.32 -6.79
N ARG A 49 -3.01 -5.24 -6.53
CA ARG A 49 -3.91 -5.75 -7.58
C ARG A 49 -4.81 -4.68 -8.16
N ARG A 50 -5.35 -3.79 -7.32
CA ARG A 50 -6.20 -2.68 -7.76
C ARG A 50 -5.40 -1.67 -8.58
N ALA A 51 -4.15 -1.39 -8.20
CA ALA A 51 -3.24 -0.55 -8.97
C ALA A 51 -2.91 -1.18 -10.34
N ALA A 52 -2.59 -2.48 -10.38
CA ALA A 52 -2.31 -3.18 -11.63
C ALA A 52 -3.53 -3.19 -12.58
N ALA A 53 -4.73 -3.45 -12.06
CA ALA A 53 -5.97 -3.39 -12.84
C ALA A 53 -6.29 -1.97 -13.34
N ALA A 54 -6.03 -0.95 -12.53
CA ALA A 54 -6.19 0.44 -12.93
C ALA A 54 -5.21 0.85 -14.04
N SER A 55 -3.93 0.46 -13.92
CA SER A 55 -2.94 0.70 -14.97
C SER A 55 -3.27 -0.02 -16.27
N ALA A 56 -3.79 -1.25 -16.20
CA ALA A 56 -4.25 -1.97 -17.39
C ALA A 56 -5.44 -1.27 -18.07
N LEU A 57 -6.41 -0.79 -17.28
CA LEU A 57 -7.56 -0.03 -17.80
C LEU A 57 -7.12 1.30 -18.44
N LEU A 58 -6.18 2.00 -17.80
CA LEU A 58 -5.59 3.23 -18.33
C LEU A 58 -4.85 2.98 -19.64
N ALA A 59 -4.05 1.91 -19.72
CA ALA A 59 -3.31 1.56 -20.93
C ALA A 59 -4.23 1.20 -22.11
N SER A 60 -5.43 0.69 -21.84
CA SER A 60 -6.43 0.45 -22.88
C SER A 60 -7.24 1.69 -23.29
N ALA A 61 -7.27 2.74 -22.45
CA ALA A 61 -8.06 3.94 -22.68
C ALA A 61 -7.43 4.85 -23.74
N LYS A 62 -8.23 5.26 -24.72
CA LYS A 62 -7.83 6.08 -25.88
C LYS A 62 -8.59 7.39 -26.01
N ASP A 63 -9.68 7.56 -25.27
CA ASP A 63 -10.52 8.76 -25.33
C ASP A 63 -10.84 9.34 -23.94
N ALA A 64 -11.38 10.55 -23.94
CA ALA A 64 -11.71 11.28 -22.72
C ALA A 64 -12.78 10.56 -21.86
N GLN A 65 -13.69 9.79 -22.48
CA GLN A 65 -14.72 9.06 -21.75
C GLN A 65 -14.14 7.84 -21.02
N GLU A 66 -13.21 7.13 -21.65
CA GLU A 66 -12.49 6.02 -21.05
C GLU A 66 -11.58 6.47 -19.90
N TYR A 67 -10.91 7.62 -20.02
CA TYR A 67 -10.14 8.20 -18.90
C TYR A 67 -11.04 8.57 -17.71
N GLN A 68 -12.22 9.14 -17.96
CA GLN A 68 -13.24 9.37 -16.91
C GLN A 68 -13.66 8.07 -16.22
N GLN A 69 -13.76 6.97 -16.96
CA GLN A 69 -14.13 5.67 -16.40
C GLN A 69 -13.02 5.08 -15.51
N VAL A 70 -11.74 5.26 -15.88
CA VAL A 70 -10.58 4.92 -15.04
C VAL A 70 -10.63 5.70 -13.73
N ILE A 71 -10.88 7.01 -13.79
CA ILE A 71 -11.00 7.88 -12.62
C ILE A 71 -12.16 7.43 -11.72
N ALA A 72 -13.34 7.18 -12.30
CA ALA A 72 -14.52 6.79 -11.53
C ALA A 72 -14.36 5.44 -10.83
N ARG A 73 -13.72 4.45 -11.48
CA ARG A 73 -13.51 3.11 -10.88
C ARG A 73 -12.29 3.04 -9.95
N TYR A 74 -11.25 3.83 -10.22
CA TYR A 74 -9.95 3.68 -9.59
C TYR A 74 -9.37 4.99 -9.03
N ALA A 75 -10.22 5.91 -8.56
CA ALA A 75 -9.83 7.24 -8.03
C ALA A 75 -8.64 7.25 -7.05
N ASN A 76 -8.46 6.20 -6.24
CA ASN A 76 -7.40 6.11 -5.22
C ASN A 76 -6.14 5.39 -5.72
N THR A 77 -5.92 5.30 -7.03
CA THR A 77 -4.74 4.65 -7.62
C THR A 77 -3.89 5.65 -8.41
N PRO A 78 -2.57 5.42 -8.56
CA PRO A 78 -1.71 6.28 -9.37
C PRO A 78 -2.21 6.45 -10.81
N ALA A 79 -2.76 5.39 -11.41
CA ALA A 79 -3.31 5.41 -12.76
C ALA A 79 -4.48 6.39 -12.93
N ALA A 80 -5.26 6.68 -11.88
CA ALA A 80 -6.30 7.70 -11.95
C ALA A 80 -5.72 9.11 -12.02
N ALA A 81 -4.61 9.39 -11.33
CA ALA A 81 -3.92 10.67 -11.44
C ALA A 81 -3.37 10.88 -12.85
N ASP A 82 -2.79 9.84 -13.46
CA ASP A 82 -2.34 9.88 -14.85
C ASP A 82 -3.52 10.06 -15.82
N ALA A 83 -4.65 9.38 -15.59
CA ALA A 83 -5.87 9.59 -16.37
C ALA A 83 -6.40 11.02 -16.29
N TYR A 84 -6.32 11.70 -15.13
CA TYR A 84 -6.70 13.11 -15.03
C TYR A 84 -5.84 14.00 -15.94
N LEU A 85 -4.53 13.74 -16.00
CA LEU A 85 -3.63 14.48 -16.87
C LEU A 85 -3.96 14.23 -18.35
N LEU A 86 -4.12 12.96 -18.75
CA LEU A 86 -4.46 12.59 -20.13
C LEU A 86 -5.84 13.12 -20.56
N LEU A 87 -6.82 13.11 -19.66
CA LEU A 87 -8.12 13.72 -19.90
C LEU A 87 -8.00 15.22 -20.20
N SER A 88 -7.18 15.94 -19.42
CA SER A 88 -6.97 17.37 -19.64
C SER A 88 -6.28 17.65 -20.98
N GLU A 89 -5.35 16.78 -21.39
CA GLU A 89 -4.70 16.86 -22.70
C GLU A 89 -5.66 16.58 -23.85
N ALA A 90 -6.49 15.53 -23.72
CA ALA A 90 -7.52 15.19 -24.70
C ALA A 90 -8.55 16.31 -24.87
N GLN A 91 -9.04 16.91 -23.78
CA GLN A 91 -9.96 18.06 -23.87
C GLN A 91 -9.30 19.28 -24.52
N ARG A 92 -8.00 19.48 -24.28
CA ARG A 92 -7.25 20.58 -24.90
C ARG A 92 -7.02 20.34 -26.38
N SER A 93 -6.77 19.10 -26.80
CA SER A 93 -6.62 18.75 -28.21
C SER A 93 -7.96 18.84 -28.93
N GLU A 94 -9.06 18.34 -28.35
CA GLU A 94 -10.42 18.46 -28.90
C GLU A 94 -10.85 19.91 -29.13
N LYS A 95 -10.58 20.84 -28.19
CA LYS A 95 -10.83 22.27 -28.42
C LYS A 95 -10.03 22.83 -29.60
N LYS A 96 -8.77 22.41 -29.74
CA LYS A 96 -7.93 22.80 -30.90
C LYS A 96 -8.45 22.18 -32.20
N PHE A 97 -9.01 20.98 -32.18
CA PHE A 97 -9.63 20.36 -33.35
C PHE A 97 -10.93 21.07 -33.72
N ALA A 98 -11.76 21.47 -32.75
CA ALA A 98 -12.97 22.26 -33.02
C ALA A 98 -12.63 23.62 -33.66
N GLU A 99 -11.60 24.33 -33.15
CA GLU A 99 -11.11 25.57 -33.75
C GLU A 99 -10.46 25.37 -35.13
N ALA A 100 -9.66 24.32 -35.30
CA ALA A 100 -9.04 24.01 -36.60
C ALA A 100 -10.08 23.64 -37.66
N ASN A 101 -11.15 22.95 -37.28
CA ASN A 101 -12.23 22.57 -38.19
C ASN A 101 -13.08 23.77 -38.63
N THR A 102 -13.17 24.83 -37.81
CA THR A 102 -13.80 26.10 -38.22
C THR A 102 -12.97 26.95 -39.17
N MET A 103 -11.65 26.76 -39.25
CA MET A 103 -10.78 27.49 -40.21
C MET A 103 -10.71 26.85 -41.59
N LEU A 104 -11.19 25.61 -41.75
CA LEU A 104 -11.20 24.87 -43.01
C LEU A 104 -12.52 25.02 -43.80
N GLN A 105 -13.49 25.80 -43.29
CA GLN A 105 -14.71 26.19 -44.01
C GLN A 105 -14.56 27.60 -44.58
#